data_AF-A0A2R7ZQJ6-F1
#
_entry.id   AF-A0A2R7ZQJ6-F1
#
_cell.length_a   1.000
_cell.length_b   1.000
_cell.length_c   1.000
_cell.angle_alpha   90.00
_cell.angle_beta   90.00
_cell.angle_gamma   90.00
#
_symmetry.space_group_name_H-M   'P 1'
#
loop_
_entity.id
_entity.type
_entity.pdbx_description
1 polymer ?
#
loop_
_entity_poly.entity_id
_entity_poly.type
_entity_poly.pdbx_seq_one_letter_code
_entity_poly.pdbx_strand_id
1 'polypeptide(L)' 'GVDYVIESTGLFTNKAKAEGHVKGGAKKVVISAPASGGAKTIVMGVNQHEYDPSKHHVV' A
#
# COMPACT_ATOMS: atom_id res chain seq x y z
N GLY A 1 -4.89 8.59 -15.79
CA GLY A 1 -5.23 7.54 -14.81
C GLY A 1 -4.91 8.03 -13.41
N VAL A 2 -5.30 7.26 -12.39
CA VAL A 2 -4.96 7.55 -10.98
C VAL A 2 -3.60 6.94 -10.66
N ASP A 3 -2.72 7.70 -10.00
CA ASP A 3 -1.38 7.21 -9.65
C ASP A 3 -1.32 6.61 -8.23
N TYR A 4 -2.02 7.22 -7.27
CA TYR A 4 -2.01 6.81 -5.87
C TYR A 4 -3.43 6.53 -5.39
N VAL A 5 -3.64 5.39 -4.74
CA VAL A 5 -4.91 5.00 -4.13
C VAL A 5 -4.74 4.89 -2.63
N ILE A 6 -5.69 5.46 -1.89
CA ILE A 6 -5.81 5.25 -0.44
C ILE A 6 -6.91 4.22 -0.24
N GLU A 7 -6.53 3.06 0.27
CA GLU A 7 -7.45 1.96 0.55
C GLU A 7 -8.00 2.11 1.97
N SER A 8 -9.26 2.59 2.04
CA SER A 8 -9.97 2.91 3.28
C SER A 8 -11.29 2.18 3.44
N THR A 9 -11.56 1.16 2.64
CA THR A 9 -12.75 0.32 2.82
C THR A 9 -12.63 -0.63 4.01
N GLY A 10 -11.39 -0.99 4.37
CA GLY A 10 -11.09 -2.02 5.38
C GLY A 10 -11.25 -3.47 4.89
N LEU A 11 -11.71 -3.69 3.65
CA LEU A 11 -11.92 -5.03 3.07
C LEU A 11 -10.67 -5.61 2.40
N PHE A 12 -9.76 -4.73 1.96
CA PHE A 12 -8.56 -5.07 1.19
C PHE A 12 -7.26 -4.88 1.99
N THR A 13 -7.26 -5.28 3.26
CA THR A 13 -6.08 -5.20 4.15
C THR A 13 -4.99 -6.23 3.85
N ASN A 14 -5.27 -7.23 3.00
CA ASN A 14 -4.24 -8.16 2.54
C ASN A 14 -3.54 -7.60 1.28
N LYS A 15 -2.21 -7.63 1.26
CA LYS A 15 -1.38 -7.14 0.15
C LYS A 15 -1.85 -7.63 -1.21
N ALA A 16 -2.06 -8.93 -1.37
CA ALA A 16 -2.44 -9.52 -2.66
C ALA A 16 -3.81 -9.04 -3.16
N LYS A 17 -4.72 -8.69 -2.25
CA LYS A 17 -6.02 -8.09 -2.61
C LYS A 17 -5.85 -6.62 -3.02
N ALA A 18 -5.09 -5.84 -2.24
CA ALA A 18 -4.81 -4.43 -2.54
C ALA A 18 -4.00 -4.23 -3.84
N GLU A 19 -3.18 -5.20 -4.24
CA GLU A 19 -2.49 -5.22 -5.54
C GLU A 19 -3.45 -5.19 -6.73
N GLY A 20 -4.74 -5.50 -6.54
CA GLY A 20 -5.78 -5.30 -7.55
C GLY A 20 -5.85 -3.86 -8.06
N HIS A 21 -5.63 -2.86 -7.21
CA HIS A 21 -5.59 -1.44 -7.63
C HIS A 21 -4.42 -1.15 -8.56
N VAL A 22 -3.26 -1.76 -8.31
CA VAL A 22 -2.08 -1.62 -9.17
C VAL A 22 -2.35 -2.24 -10.54
N LYS A 23 -2.96 -3.43 -10.57
CA LYS A 23 -3.39 -4.08 -11.81
C LYS A 23 -4.45 -3.27 -12.55
N GLY A 24 -5.29 -2.52 -11.82
CA GLY A 24 -6.28 -1.59 -12.37
C GLY A 24 -5.70 -0.28 -12.93
N GLY A 25 -4.37 -0.07 -12.82
CA GLY A 25 -3.67 1.07 -13.39
C GLY A 25 -3.13 2.07 -12.38
N ALA A 26 -3.33 1.84 -11.07
CA ALA A 26 -2.65 2.64 -10.04
C ALA A 26 -1.15 2.31 -10.00
N LYS A 27 -0.32 3.29 -9.59
CA LYS A 27 1.11 3.06 -9.36
C LYS A 27 1.39 2.61 -7.94
N LYS A 28 0.65 3.15 -6.95
CA LYS A 28 0.88 2.92 -5.52
C LYS A 28 -0.44 2.84 -4.75
N VAL A 29 -0.43 2.05 -3.67
CA VAL A 29 -1.56 1.89 -2.74
C VAL A 29 -1.09 2.10 -1.31
N VAL A 30 -1.85 2.88 -0.53
CA VAL A 30 -1.68 3.05 0.92
C VAL A 30 -2.88 2.42 1.61
N ILE A 31 -2.65 1.36 2.39
CA ILE A 31 -3.68 0.72 3.20
C ILE A 31 -3.79 1.48 4.52
N SER A 32 -4.96 2.05 4.79
CA SER A 32 -5.22 2.85 6.01
C SER A 32 -5.45 2.02 7.28
N ALA A 33 -5.02 0.76 7.29
CA ALA A 33 -5.18 -0.20 8.38
C ALA A 33 -4.00 -1.18 8.40
N PRO A 34 -3.77 -1.90 9.52
CA PRO A 34 -2.74 -2.94 9.56
C PRO A 34 -2.90 -3.96 8.44
N ALA A 35 -1.85 -4.11 7.63
CA ALA A 35 -1.87 -4.97 6.46
C ALA A 35 -1.33 -6.38 6.77
N SER A 36 -1.76 -7.37 5.99
CA SER A 36 -1.25 -8.75 6.01
C SER A 36 -0.64 -9.14 4.66
N GLY A 37 0.13 -10.23 4.61
CA GLY A 37 0.74 -10.71 3.36
C GLY A 37 2.01 -9.95 2.95
N GLY A 38 2.72 -9.35 3.91
CA GLY A 38 4.04 -8.75 3.69
C GLY A 38 4.02 -7.40 2.97
N ALA A 39 2.98 -6.59 3.15
CA ALA A 39 3.04 -5.16 2.82
C ALA A 39 3.96 -4.44 3.84
N LYS A 40 4.68 -3.41 3.39
CA LYS A 40 5.60 -2.68 4.27
C LYS A 40 4.83 -1.69 5.13
N THR A 41 4.68 -1.98 6.41
CA THR A 41 4.11 -1.04 7.38
C THR A 41 5.05 0.14 7.62
N ILE A 42 4.52 1.35 7.48
CA ILE A 42 5.23 2.60 7.72
C ILE A 42 4.50 3.40 8.79
N VAL A 43 5.25 3.90 9.77
CA VAL A 43 4.83 4.82 10.81
C VAL A 43 5.63 6.11 10.64
N MET A 44 4.91 7.21 10.37
CA MET A 44 5.52 8.53 10.20
C MET A 44 6.19 9.00 11.50
N GLY A 45 7.40 9.54 11.38
CA GLY A 45 8.23 9.94 12.52
C GLY A 45 9.05 8.80 13.13
N VAL A 46 8.83 7.56 12.71
CA VAL A 46 9.52 6.37 13.25
C VAL A 46 10.36 5.70 12.16
N ASN A 47 9.75 5.22 11.09
CA ASN A 47 10.43 4.40 10.08
C ASN A 47 10.11 4.75 8.61
N GLN A 48 9.59 5.96 8.34
CA GLN A 48 9.25 6.41 6.99
C GLN A 48 10.43 6.43 6.01
N HIS A 49 11.65 6.53 6.52
CA HIS A 49 12.88 6.48 5.73
C HIS A 49 13.18 5.08 5.17
N GLU A 50 12.52 4.03 5.66
CA GLU A 50 12.63 2.67 5.13
C GLU A 50 11.82 2.47 3.84
N TYR A 51 11.06 3.48 3.39
CA TYR A 51 10.32 3.40 2.14
C TYR A 51 11.25 3.30 0.93
N ASP A 52 11.17 2.20 0.18
CA ASP A 52 11.85 2.00 -1.08
C ASP A 52 10.84 2.13 -2.24
N PRO A 53 10.90 3.21 -3.06
CA PRO A 53 9.98 3.43 -4.16
C PRO A 53 10.00 2.32 -5.21
N SER A 54 11.10 1.56 -5.33
CA SER A 54 11.25 0.47 -6.30
C SER A 54 10.64 -0.85 -5.82
N LYS A 55 10.39 -1.00 -4.52
CA LYS A 55 9.88 -2.25 -3.92
C LYS A 55 8.50 -2.09 -3.32
N HIS A 56 8.26 -1.00 -2.61
CA HIS A 56 7.06 -0.78 -1.81
C HIS A 56 5.95 -0.16 -2.66
N HIS A 57 5.20 -0.99 -3.36
CA HIS A 57 4.06 -0.56 -4.19
C HIS A 57 2.73 -0.54 -3.43
N VAL A 58 2.62 -1.41 -2.43
CA VAL A 58 1.51 -1.48 -1.49
C VAL A 58 2.11 -1.39 -0.09
N VAL A 59 1.72 -0.36 0.65
CA VAL A 59 2.19 -0.06 2.01
C VAL A 59 1.04 0.04 2.98
#